data_AF-A0A7W2D7S8-F1
#
_entry.id   AF-A0A7W2D7S8-F1
#
_cell.length_a   1.000
_cell.length_b   1.000
_cell.length_c   1.000
_cell.angle_alpha   90.00
_cell.angle_beta   90.00
_cell.angle_gamma   90.00
#
_symmetry.space_group_name_H-M   'P 1'
#
loop_
_entity.id
_entity.type
_entity.pdbx_description
1 polymer ?
#
loop_
_entity_poly.entity_id
_entity_poly.type
_entity_poly.pdbx_seq_one_letter_code
_entity_poly.pdbx_strand_id
1 'polypeptide(L)'
;MLATLAQHRMATTSQLHDLLRPDATRQTISTPLNKLRRHGLVDYTVLPRSNRSRAWYLTSEGARLTRDLPALRGRPPYPITSATAASLKTPHTLTVLRTHLAFVADARRRGDEHGHLDWTPEVSHPLSDGEKIITDAVMHYTLIGADHRTKLRAFLEVDRATMGSERLASKLIEYARLWSYEPQPIGRRRQGTGATWLRWYPVFPRVLFVLTGASRYALDHRISDLQAMVAQHPLVAALAREVPLGAVVLDDLEEHSPTGNVWVPLGGGQPRPWTEL
;
A
#
# COMPACT_ATOMS: atom_id res chain seq x y z
N MET A 1 -7.48 4.14 16.72
CA MET A 1 -6.55 5.29 16.70
C MET A 1 -5.11 4.87 16.94
N LEU A 2 -4.70 4.41 18.13
CA LEU A 2 -3.31 3.95 18.34
C LEU A 2 -2.91 2.80 17.41
N ALA A 3 -3.77 1.78 17.28
CA ALA A 3 -3.54 0.69 16.33
C ALA A 3 -3.44 1.17 14.87
N THR A 4 -4.23 2.17 14.51
CA THR A 4 -4.23 2.80 13.18
C THR A 4 -2.92 3.54 12.91
N LEU A 5 -2.41 4.30 13.88
CA LEU A 5 -1.12 4.97 13.76
C LEU A 5 0.06 4.00 13.79
N ALA A 6 -0.04 2.90 14.55
CA ALA A 6 0.94 1.81 14.49
C ALA A 6 0.99 1.18 13.09
N GLN A 7 -0.18 0.91 12.51
CA GLN A 7 -0.32 0.30 11.19
C GLN A 7 0.22 1.24 10.10
N HIS A 8 -0.26 2.49 10.05
CA HIS A 8 0.00 3.42 8.95
C HIS A 8 1.23 4.30 9.15
N ARG A 9 1.88 4.21 10.33
CA ARG A 9 3.06 4.96 10.77
C ARG A 9 2.83 6.47 10.95
N MET A 10 2.15 7.12 10.00
CA MET A 10 1.78 8.53 10.05
C MET A 10 0.40 8.75 9.45
N ALA A 11 -0.34 9.70 10.02
CA ALA A 11 -1.61 10.15 9.44
C ALA A 11 -1.93 11.59 9.85
N THR A 12 -2.60 12.33 8.98
CA THR A 12 -3.20 13.62 9.37
C THR A 12 -4.46 13.43 10.19
N THR A 13 -4.92 14.47 10.89
CA THR A 13 -6.21 14.44 11.60
C THR A 13 -7.37 14.11 10.65
N SER A 14 -7.37 14.69 9.43
CA SER A 14 -8.41 14.42 8.43
C SER A 14 -8.36 12.97 7.96
N GLN A 15 -7.17 12.45 7.63
CA GLN A 15 -7.06 11.04 7.22
C GLN A 15 -7.48 10.07 8.34
N LEU A 16 -7.15 10.36 9.60
CA LEU A 16 -7.65 9.54 10.73
C LEU A 16 -9.17 9.62 10.90
N HIS A 17 -9.75 10.78 10.60
CA HIS A 17 -11.19 10.99 10.62
C HIS A 17 -11.88 10.19 9.52
N ASP A 18 -11.46 10.36 8.27
CA ASP A 18 -11.98 9.63 7.12
C ASP A 18 -11.81 8.11 7.31
N LEU A 19 -10.68 7.68 7.89
CA LEU A 19 -10.37 6.27 8.08
C LEU A 19 -11.14 5.62 9.24
N LEU A 20 -11.44 6.34 10.32
CA LEU A 20 -12.02 5.73 11.54
C LEU A 20 -13.46 6.12 11.79
N ARG A 21 -13.86 7.35 11.45
CA ARG A 21 -15.13 7.97 11.85
C ARG A 21 -15.64 8.94 10.77
N PRO A 22 -15.81 8.49 9.51
CA PRO A 22 -16.19 9.39 8.41
C PRO A 22 -17.49 10.17 8.66
N ASP A 23 -18.46 9.54 9.34
CA ASP A 23 -19.78 10.14 9.60
C ASP A 23 -19.84 10.98 10.89
N ALA A 24 -18.73 11.09 11.63
CA ALA A 24 -18.68 11.86 12.88
C ALA A 24 -18.11 13.27 12.65
N THR A 25 -18.17 14.13 13.67
CA THR A 25 -17.48 15.42 13.61
C THR A 25 -15.96 15.23 13.76
N ARG A 26 -15.15 16.10 13.13
CA ARG A 26 -13.67 16.03 13.22
C ARG A 26 -13.14 16.12 14.65
N GLN A 27 -13.88 16.78 15.56
CA GLN A 27 -13.55 16.90 16.98
C GLN A 27 -13.43 15.53 17.67
N THR A 28 -14.12 14.51 17.16
CA THR A 28 -14.04 13.13 17.68
C THR A 28 -12.65 12.50 17.50
N ILE A 29 -11.82 13.05 16.60
CA ILE A 29 -10.44 12.61 16.38
C ILE A 29 -9.43 13.54 17.08
N SER A 30 -9.63 14.86 16.99
CA SER A 30 -8.65 15.82 17.52
C SER A 30 -8.54 15.78 19.06
N THR A 31 -9.66 15.60 19.76
CA THR A 31 -9.67 15.54 21.24
C THR A 31 -8.90 14.32 21.77
N PRO A 32 -9.15 13.07 21.30
CA PRO A 32 -8.34 11.92 21.68
C PRO A 32 -6.86 12.05 21.31
N LEU A 33 -6.51 12.59 20.14
CA LEU A 33 -5.11 12.79 19.74
C LEU A 33 -4.37 13.72 20.70
N ASN A 34 -4.99 14.84 21.07
CA ASN A 34 -4.39 15.75 22.05
C ASN A 34 -4.24 15.11 23.43
N LYS A 35 -5.20 14.27 23.85
CA LYS A 35 -5.08 13.50 25.10
C LYS A 35 -3.91 12.52 25.03
N LEU A 36 -3.82 11.71 23.96
CA LEU A 36 -2.72 10.77 23.75
C LEU A 36 -1.35 11.47 23.72
N ARG A 37 -1.28 12.66 23.12
CA ARG A 37 -0.06 13.48 23.11
C ARG A 37 0.34 13.94 24.49
N ARG A 38 -0.61 14.40 25.33
CA ARG A 38 -0.33 14.76 26.73
C ARG A 38 0.19 13.57 27.55
N HIS A 39 -0.19 12.35 27.19
CA HIS A 39 0.34 11.12 27.78
C HIS A 39 1.64 10.63 27.12
N GLY A 40 2.22 11.39 26.18
CA GLY A 40 3.48 11.02 25.52
C GLY A 40 3.39 9.81 24.58
N LEU A 41 2.19 9.39 24.17
CA LEU A 41 1.99 8.20 23.33
C LEU A 41 2.04 8.49 21.83
N VAL A 42 1.71 9.72 21.46
CA VAL A 42 1.77 10.20 20.07
C VAL A 42 2.43 11.58 20.04
N ASP A 43 3.02 11.91 18.91
CA ASP A 43 3.50 13.26 18.62
C ASP A 43 3.17 13.62 17.16
N TYR A 44 3.54 14.82 16.72
CA TYR A 44 3.32 15.24 15.34
C TYR A 44 4.47 16.05 14.75
N THR A 45 4.57 16.02 13.42
CA THR A 45 5.30 17.01 12.64
C THR A 45 4.32 17.95 11.93
N VAL A 46 4.74 19.19 11.67
CA VAL A 46 3.94 20.18 10.96
C VAL A 46 4.25 20.09 9.47
N LEU A 47 3.21 19.93 8.66
CA LEU A 47 3.33 19.81 7.21
C LEU A 47 3.63 21.17 6.58
N PRO A 48 4.71 21.29 5.78
CA PRO A 48 4.97 22.49 5.01
C PRO A 48 3.85 22.71 3.98
N ARG A 49 3.50 23.98 3.73
CA ARG A 49 2.54 24.39 2.68
C ARG A 49 1.13 23.77 2.78
N SER A 50 0.76 23.20 3.93
CA SER A 50 -0.55 22.55 4.15
C SER A 50 -1.36 23.24 5.26
N ASN A 51 -1.34 24.58 5.31
CA ASN A 51 -1.95 25.38 6.38
C ASN A 51 -1.59 24.89 7.80
N ARG A 52 -0.32 24.52 8.01
CA ARG A 52 0.20 23.97 9.28
C ARG A 52 -0.53 22.71 9.78
N SER A 53 -1.10 21.93 8.86
CA SER A 53 -1.67 20.61 9.16
C SER A 53 -0.64 19.73 9.86
N ARG A 54 -1.11 18.87 10.76
CA ARG A 54 -0.26 17.99 11.59
C ARG A 54 -0.29 16.58 11.03
N ALA A 55 0.88 15.97 10.90
CA ALA A 55 1.02 14.55 10.66
C ALA A 55 1.42 13.87 11.97
N TRP A 56 0.51 13.06 12.50
CA TRP A 56 0.64 12.38 13.79
C TRP A 56 1.35 11.05 13.62
N TYR A 57 2.16 10.67 14.60
CA TYR A 57 2.86 9.39 14.65
C TYR A 57 2.99 8.88 16.09
N LEU A 58 3.28 7.59 16.25
CA LEU A 58 3.54 7.00 17.57
C LEU A 58 4.93 7.39 18.07
N THR A 59 5.03 7.77 19.35
CA THR A 59 6.32 7.82 20.04
C THR A 59 6.83 6.40 20.30
N SER A 60 8.08 6.26 20.77
CA SER A 60 8.60 4.96 21.21
C SER A 60 7.73 4.29 22.27
N GLU A 61 7.12 5.07 23.18
CA GLU A 61 6.20 4.54 24.20
C GLU A 61 4.87 4.10 23.58
N GLY A 62 4.27 4.90 22.70
CA GLY A 62 3.05 4.49 21.98
C GLY A 62 3.26 3.24 21.13
N ALA A 63 4.44 3.10 20.50
CA ALA A 63 4.81 1.91 19.75
C ALA A 63 4.98 0.68 20.65
N ARG A 64 5.51 0.83 21.87
CA ARG A 64 5.57 -0.27 22.85
C ARG A 64 4.17 -0.75 23.23
N LEU A 65 3.28 0.16 23.61
CA LEU A 65 1.91 -0.19 24.01
C LEU A 65 1.09 -0.87 22.91
N THR A 66 1.39 -0.58 21.64
CA THR A 66 0.65 -1.14 20.50
C THR A 66 1.17 -2.50 20.05
N ARG A 67 2.38 -2.90 20.47
CA ARG A 67 3.04 -4.15 20.02
C ARG A 67 2.19 -5.39 20.26
N ASP A 68 1.53 -5.45 21.41
CA ASP A 68 0.80 -6.65 21.86
C ASP A 68 -0.70 -6.56 21.58
N LEU A 69 -1.16 -5.51 20.90
CA LEU A 69 -2.56 -5.38 20.53
C LEU A 69 -2.94 -6.55 19.60
N PRO A 70 -4.03 -7.29 19.89
CA PRO A 70 -4.47 -8.41 19.06
C PRO A 70 -4.64 -8.04 17.59
N ALA A 71 -5.09 -6.80 17.34
CA ALA A 71 -5.31 -6.24 16.01
C ALA A 71 -4.03 -6.05 15.17
N LEU A 72 -2.85 -6.10 15.80
CA LEU A 72 -1.53 -5.88 15.17
C LEU A 72 -0.61 -7.10 15.28
N ARG A 73 -1.12 -8.27 15.69
CA ARG A 73 -0.30 -9.47 15.80
C ARG A 73 0.41 -9.78 14.48
N GLY A 74 1.71 -10.05 14.57
CA GLY A 74 2.58 -10.29 13.40
C GLY A 74 2.96 -9.03 12.62
N ARG A 75 2.56 -7.84 13.08
CA ARG A 75 2.83 -6.54 12.44
C ARG A 75 3.39 -5.56 13.48
N PRO A 76 4.63 -5.77 13.96
CA PRO A 76 5.21 -4.89 14.95
C PRO A 76 5.28 -3.45 14.41
N PRO A 77 4.90 -2.44 15.21
CA PRO A 77 5.02 -1.05 14.78
C PRO A 77 6.51 -0.71 14.57
N TYR A 78 6.81 -0.03 13.47
CA TYR A 78 8.12 0.56 13.23
C TYR A 78 8.11 2.01 13.71
N PRO A 79 8.64 2.30 14.92
CA PRO A 79 8.55 3.64 15.49
C PRO A 79 9.34 4.63 14.63
N ILE A 80 8.81 5.85 14.54
CA ILE A 80 9.56 6.97 14.00
C ILE A 80 10.49 7.47 15.11
N THR A 81 11.79 7.37 14.85
CA THR A 81 12.83 7.58 15.87
C THR A 81 13.20 9.04 16.09
N SER A 82 12.80 9.96 15.20
CA SER A 82 13.05 11.39 15.33
C SER A 82 12.10 12.24 14.47
N ALA A 83 11.98 13.52 14.80
CA ALA A 83 11.19 14.49 14.01
C ALA A 83 11.75 14.68 12.59
N THR A 84 13.06 14.55 12.40
CA THR A 84 13.71 14.58 11.07
C THR A 84 13.33 13.35 10.26
N ALA A 85 13.42 12.15 10.85
CA ALA A 85 12.99 10.91 10.19
C ALA A 85 11.49 10.96 9.85
N ALA A 86 10.67 11.54 10.73
CA ALA A 86 9.25 11.81 10.47
C ALA A 86 9.11 12.65 9.20
N SER A 87 9.74 13.83 9.18
CA SER A 87 9.60 14.80 8.09
C SER A 87 10.03 14.26 6.73
N LEU A 88 11.12 13.46 6.67
CA LEU A 88 11.57 12.84 5.41
C LEU A 88 10.59 11.78 4.89
N LYS A 89 9.99 10.98 5.76
CA LYS A 89 9.04 9.92 5.38
C LYS A 89 7.62 10.42 5.15
N THR A 90 7.27 11.57 5.73
CA THR A 90 5.90 12.08 5.79
C THR A 90 5.26 12.18 4.41
N PRO A 91 5.86 12.82 3.39
CA PRO A 91 5.15 13.04 2.13
C PRO A 91 4.76 11.74 1.41
N HIS A 92 5.64 10.74 1.40
CA HIS A 92 5.33 9.42 0.82
C HIS A 92 4.31 8.66 1.65
N THR A 93 4.55 8.54 2.96
CA THR A 93 3.65 7.81 3.88
C THR A 93 2.22 8.33 3.83
N LEU A 94 2.04 9.66 3.81
CA LEU A 94 0.71 10.26 3.71
C LEU A 94 0.05 10.03 2.35
N THR A 95 0.83 9.89 1.28
CA THR A 95 0.29 9.58 -0.06
C THR A 95 -0.13 8.12 -0.17
N VAL A 96 0.64 7.20 0.43
CA VAL A 96 0.25 5.78 0.58
C VAL A 96 -1.07 5.68 1.35
N LEU A 97 -1.21 6.42 2.45
CA LEU A 97 -2.46 6.47 3.21
C LEU A 97 -3.62 7.14 2.44
N ARG A 98 -3.35 8.18 1.64
CA ARG A 98 -4.35 8.79 0.74
C ARG A 98 -4.88 7.76 -0.26
N THR A 99 -4.01 6.92 -0.81
CA THR A 99 -4.40 5.79 -1.67
C THR A 99 -5.30 4.81 -0.92
N HIS A 100 -4.90 4.39 0.29
CA HIS A 100 -5.72 3.48 1.11
C HIS A 100 -7.13 4.03 1.39
N LEU A 101 -7.25 5.34 1.65
CA LEU A 101 -8.54 5.97 1.90
C LEU A 101 -9.52 5.82 0.72
N ALA A 102 -9.04 5.89 -0.52
CA ALA A 102 -9.90 5.67 -1.70
C ALA A 102 -10.50 4.25 -1.68
N PHE A 103 -9.70 3.23 -1.34
CA PHE A 103 -10.18 1.84 -1.21
C PHE A 103 -11.14 1.65 -0.05
N VAL A 104 -10.87 2.26 1.10
CA VAL A 104 -11.75 2.14 2.28
C VAL A 104 -13.09 2.84 2.04
N ALA A 105 -13.08 4.04 1.45
CA ALA A 105 -14.30 4.77 1.11
C ALA A 105 -15.16 3.96 0.12
N ASP A 106 -14.52 3.40 -0.89
CA ASP A 106 -15.19 2.58 -1.89
C ASP A 106 -15.78 1.28 -1.30
N ALA A 107 -15.00 0.55 -0.52
CA ALA A 107 -15.46 -0.68 0.12
C ALA A 107 -16.67 -0.44 1.01
N ARG A 108 -16.66 0.64 1.81
CA ARG A 108 -17.82 1.03 2.63
C ARG A 108 -19.06 1.28 1.81
N ARG A 109 -18.93 2.03 0.71
CA ARG A 109 -20.03 2.35 -0.19
C ARG A 109 -20.64 1.09 -0.82
N ARG A 110 -19.80 0.08 -1.10
CA ARG A 110 -20.22 -1.19 -1.71
C ARG A 110 -20.67 -2.25 -0.69
N GLY A 111 -20.36 -2.06 0.58
CA GLY A 111 -20.55 -3.09 1.62
C GLY A 111 -19.50 -4.20 1.57
N ASP A 112 -18.37 -3.97 0.91
CA ASP A 112 -17.23 -4.89 0.87
C ASP A 112 -16.43 -4.84 2.19
N GLU A 113 -15.71 -5.92 2.50
CA GLU A 113 -14.82 -5.94 3.67
C GLU A 113 -13.44 -5.42 3.29
N HIS A 114 -13.21 -4.15 3.58
CA HIS A 114 -11.88 -3.56 3.59
C HIS A 114 -11.86 -2.36 4.54
N GLY A 115 -11.15 -2.52 5.66
CA GLY A 115 -11.07 -1.55 6.72
C GLY A 115 -9.67 -0.98 6.92
N HIS A 116 -9.55 -0.19 7.97
CA HIS A 116 -8.34 0.55 8.31
C HIS A 116 -7.11 -0.31 8.67
N LEU A 117 -7.29 -1.61 8.90
CA LEU A 117 -6.20 -2.57 9.20
C LEU A 117 -5.97 -3.59 8.08
N ASP A 118 -6.73 -3.52 6.99
CA ASP A 118 -6.61 -4.45 5.86
C ASP A 118 -5.56 -3.99 4.83
N TRP A 119 -4.74 -3.02 5.22
CA TRP A 119 -3.64 -2.45 4.44
C TRP A 119 -2.37 -2.44 5.28
N THR A 120 -1.35 -3.18 4.85
CA THR A 120 -0.07 -3.27 5.55
C THR A 120 1.01 -2.53 4.80
N PRO A 121 1.49 -1.38 5.29
CA PRO A 121 2.52 -0.63 4.58
C PRO A 121 3.91 -1.24 4.77
N GLU A 122 4.77 -1.02 3.78
CA GLU A 122 6.19 -1.40 3.76
C GLU A 122 6.43 -2.87 4.16
N VAL A 123 5.86 -3.80 3.38
CA VAL A 123 6.03 -5.24 3.63
C VAL A 123 7.26 -5.74 2.89
N SER A 124 8.16 -6.39 3.63
CA SER A 124 9.37 -6.99 3.09
C SER A 124 9.13 -8.44 2.66
N HIS A 125 9.53 -8.77 1.43
CA HIS A 125 9.59 -10.14 0.91
C HIS A 125 11.05 -10.51 0.66
N PRO A 126 11.64 -11.41 1.48
CA PRO A 126 13.01 -11.84 1.28
C PRO A 126 13.14 -12.69 0.00
N LEU A 127 14.25 -12.46 -0.71
CA LEU A 127 14.76 -13.26 -1.82
C LEU A 127 16.03 -14.03 -1.38
N SER A 128 16.77 -14.63 -2.32
CA SER A 128 18.11 -15.20 -2.03
C SER A 128 19.12 -14.11 -1.67
N ASP A 129 20.26 -14.52 -1.11
CA ASP A 129 21.47 -13.69 -0.96
C ASP A 129 21.30 -12.41 -0.12
N GLY A 130 20.26 -12.35 0.71
CA GLY A 130 19.94 -11.19 1.55
C GLY A 130 19.23 -10.06 0.80
N GLU A 131 18.92 -10.25 -0.49
CA GLU A 131 18.04 -9.36 -1.24
C GLU A 131 16.62 -9.43 -0.69
N LYS A 132 15.90 -8.31 -0.78
CA LYS A 132 14.51 -8.21 -0.37
C LYS A 132 13.78 -7.18 -1.20
N ILE A 133 12.52 -7.45 -1.47
CA ILE A 133 11.59 -6.51 -2.07
C ILE A 133 10.79 -5.88 -0.95
N ILE A 134 10.58 -4.57 -1.02
CA ILE A 134 9.71 -3.87 -0.06
C ILE A 134 8.61 -3.21 -0.87
N THR A 135 7.41 -3.77 -0.78
CA THR A 135 6.20 -3.18 -1.37
C THR A 135 5.75 -2.01 -0.52
N ASP A 136 5.33 -0.89 -1.14
CA ASP A 136 4.78 0.24 -0.40
C ASP A 136 3.57 -0.17 0.46
N ALA A 137 2.72 -1.07 -0.04
CA ALA A 137 1.73 -1.77 0.79
C ALA A 137 1.21 -3.11 0.26
N VAL A 138 0.79 -3.98 1.17
CA VAL A 138 -0.02 -5.17 0.87
C VAL A 138 -1.45 -4.93 1.31
N MET A 139 -2.37 -4.96 0.35
CA MET A 139 -3.80 -4.84 0.58
C MET A 139 -4.48 -6.21 0.67
N HIS A 140 -5.39 -6.34 1.63
CA HIS A 140 -6.36 -7.42 1.74
C HIS A 140 -7.75 -6.85 1.51
N TYR A 141 -8.57 -7.50 0.70
CA TYR A 141 -9.91 -7.02 0.38
C TYR A 141 -10.82 -8.23 0.19
N THR A 142 -12.03 -8.19 0.75
CA THR A 142 -13.05 -9.21 0.43
C THR A 142 -14.19 -8.56 -0.31
N LEU A 143 -14.37 -8.94 -1.57
CA LEU A 143 -15.58 -8.62 -2.31
C LEU A 143 -16.75 -9.41 -1.73
N ILE A 144 -17.85 -8.72 -1.45
CA ILE A 144 -19.10 -9.31 -0.97
C ILE A 144 -20.09 -9.28 -2.13
N GLY A 145 -20.19 -10.41 -2.83
CA GLY A 145 -21.24 -10.65 -3.83
C GLY A 145 -22.53 -11.17 -3.18
N ALA A 146 -23.58 -11.36 -3.98
CA ALA A 146 -24.86 -11.87 -3.51
C ALA A 146 -24.75 -13.24 -2.81
N ASP A 147 -23.98 -14.16 -3.40
CA ASP A 147 -23.89 -15.55 -2.92
C ASP A 147 -22.47 -16.01 -2.56
N HIS A 148 -21.45 -15.18 -2.84
CA HIS A 148 -20.06 -15.57 -2.67
C HIS A 148 -19.18 -14.43 -2.16
N ARG A 149 -18.11 -14.82 -1.47
CA ARG A 149 -17.08 -13.92 -0.93
C ARG A 149 -15.77 -14.18 -1.64
N THR A 150 -15.22 -13.17 -2.31
CA THR A 150 -13.96 -13.31 -3.04
C THR A 150 -12.85 -12.54 -2.34
N LYS A 151 -11.85 -13.26 -1.85
CA LYS A 151 -10.66 -12.67 -1.20
C LYS A 151 -9.66 -12.25 -2.27
N LEU A 152 -9.39 -10.96 -2.33
CA LEU A 152 -8.39 -10.35 -3.20
C LEU A 152 -7.20 -9.85 -2.39
N ARG A 153 -6.03 -9.86 -3.03
CA ARG A 153 -4.79 -9.27 -2.52
C ARG A 153 -4.11 -8.48 -3.61
N ALA A 154 -3.48 -7.39 -3.21
CA ALA A 154 -2.64 -6.59 -4.10
C ALA A 154 -1.38 -6.10 -3.38
N PHE A 155 -0.28 -6.11 -4.11
CA PHE A 155 0.89 -5.29 -3.88
C PHE A 155 0.64 -3.92 -4.50
N LEU A 156 0.76 -2.87 -3.71
CA LEU A 156 0.64 -1.50 -4.18
C LEU A 156 1.99 -0.81 -4.16
N GLU A 157 2.28 -0.10 -5.24
CA GLU A 157 3.40 0.81 -5.38
C GLU A 157 2.88 2.20 -5.67
N VAL A 158 3.25 3.17 -4.83
CA VAL A 158 2.76 4.55 -4.95
C VAL A 158 3.90 5.42 -5.45
N ASP A 159 3.85 5.85 -6.71
CA ASP A 159 4.87 6.71 -7.28
C ASP A 159 4.42 8.17 -7.27
N ARG A 160 5.20 9.00 -6.58
CA ARG A 160 4.95 10.45 -6.49
C ARG A 160 5.66 11.24 -7.58
N ALA A 161 6.10 10.57 -8.64
CA ALA A 161 6.90 11.12 -9.73
C ALA A 161 8.22 11.78 -9.26
N THR A 162 8.72 11.42 -8.08
CA THR A 162 9.99 11.94 -7.53
C THR A 162 11.21 11.14 -7.96
N MET A 163 11.00 9.95 -8.53
CA MET A 163 12.07 9.10 -9.10
C MET A 163 11.92 8.99 -10.62
N GLY A 164 13.01 8.67 -11.33
CA GLY A 164 12.98 8.41 -12.77
C GLY A 164 12.11 7.19 -13.11
N SER A 165 11.47 7.21 -14.29
CA SER A 165 10.58 6.14 -14.76
C SER A 165 11.25 4.77 -14.80
N GLU A 166 12.53 4.71 -15.14
CA GLU A 166 13.31 3.45 -15.17
C GLU A 166 13.31 2.76 -13.81
N ARG A 167 13.43 3.51 -12.71
CA ARG A 167 13.39 2.94 -11.36
C ARG A 167 12.01 2.38 -11.01
N LEU A 168 10.95 2.99 -11.52
CA LEU A 168 9.58 2.49 -11.38
C LEU A 168 9.40 1.19 -12.17
N ALA A 169 9.91 1.14 -13.40
CA ALA A 169 9.86 -0.05 -14.25
C ALA A 169 10.70 -1.21 -13.68
N SER A 170 11.84 -0.93 -13.05
CA SER A 170 12.64 -1.95 -12.36
C SER A 170 11.89 -2.66 -11.24
N LYS A 171 10.88 -2.04 -10.60
CA LYS A 171 10.02 -2.72 -9.63
C LYS A 171 9.24 -3.88 -10.26
N LEU A 172 8.85 -3.79 -11.53
CA LEU A 172 8.20 -4.92 -12.22
C LEU A 172 9.16 -6.11 -12.35
N ILE A 173 10.45 -5.84 -12.62
CA ILE A 173 11.48 -6.89 -12.69
C ILE A 173 11.65 -7.53 -11.31
N GLU A 174 11.65 -6.75 -10.23
CA GLU A 174 11.68 -7.25 -8.86
C GLU A 174 10.48 -8.17 -8.57
N TYR A 175 9.25 -7.76 -8.89
CA TYR A 175 8.08 -8.63 -8.72
C TYR A 175 8.12 -9.88 -9.58
N ALA A 176 8.62 -9.80 -10.81
CA ALA A 176 8.80 -10.97 -11.66
C ALA A 176 9.79 -11.95 -11.03
N ARG A 177 10.90 -11.45 -10.47
CA ARG A 177 11.86 -12.26 -9.71
C ARG A 177 11.21 -12.90 -8.50
N LEU A 178 10.43 -12.15 -7.70
CA LEU A 178 9.72 -12.70 -6.55
C LEU A 178 8.78 -13.83 -6.95
N TRP A 179 8.01 -13.63 -8.01
CA TRP A 179 7.03 -14.59 -8.49
C TRP A 179 7.68 -15.90 -8.95
N SER A 180 8.81 -15.82 -9.67
CA SER A 180 9.54 -16.98 -10.17
C SER A 180 10.56 -17.55 -9.19
N TYR A 181 10.74 -16.96 -8.00
CA TYR A 181 11.82 -17.33 -7.10
C TYR A 181 11.53 -18.65 -6.36
N GLU A 182 12.28 -19.68 -6.76
CA GLU A 182 12.34 -20.98 -6.10
C GLU A 182 13.72 -21.17 -5.46
N PRO A 183 13.82 -21.35 -4.13
CA PRO A 183 15.10 -21.53 -3.45
C PRO A 183 15.78 -22.83 -3.92
N GLN A 184 17.03 -22.73 -4.36
CA GLN A 184 17.82 -23.94 -4.63
C GLN A 184 18.15 -24.64 -3.29
N PRO A 185 17.92 -25.97 -3.17
CA PRO A 185 18.23 -26.68 -1.94
C PRO A 185 19.75 -26.81 -1.76
N ILE A 186 20.29 -26.18 -0.71
CA ILE A 186 21.67 -26.41 -0.27
C ILE A 186 21.67 -27.66 0.62
N GLY A 187 22.07 -28.81 0.05
CA GLY A 187 22.27 -30.08 0.78
C GLY A 187 21.13 -31.11 0.67
N ARG A 188 21.35 -32.29 1.27
CA ARG A 188 20.56 -33.53 1.12
C ARG A 188 19.24 -33.56 1.92
N ARG A 189 18.55 -32.41 2.11
CA ARG A 189 17.29 -32.33 2.88
C ARG A 189 16.14 -31.76 2.03
N ARG A 190 14.96 -32.34 2.28
CA ARG A 190 13.68 -32.27 1.53
C ARG A 190 13.44 -30.97 0.76
N GLN A 191 13.17 -31.15 -0.54
CA GLN A 191 12.62 -30.19 -1.48
C GLN A 191 11.39 -29.48 -0.88
N GLY A 192 11.49 -28.16 -0.69
CA GLY A 192 10.30 -27.33 -0.72
C GLY A 192 9.97 -27.12 -2.20
N THR A 193 9.02 -27.88 -2.75
CA THR A 193 8.59 -27.72 -4.13
C THR A 193 7.71 -26.48 -4.25
N GLY A 194 8.17 -25.47 -4.99
CA GLY A 194 7.37 -24.30 -5.36
C GLY A 194 7.89 -22.96 -4.84
N ALA A 195 7.34 -21.90 -5.41
CA ALA A 195 7.79 -20.53 -5.19
C ALA A 195 7.65 -20.05 -3.73
N THR A 196 8.64 -19.29 -3.25
CA THR A 196 8.76 -18.88 -1.83
C THR A 196 7.54 -18.10 -1.33
N TRP A 197 6.92 -17.31 -2.20
CA TRP A 197 5.79 -16.45 -1.86
C TRP A 197 4.54 -17.23 -1.41
N LEU A 198 4.43 -18.53 -1.75
CA LEU A 198 3.34 -19.41 -1.32
C LEU A 198 3.26 -19.55 0.21
N ARG A 199 4.36 -19.25 0.92
CA ARG A 199 4.39 -19.21 2.39
C ARG A 199 3.52 -18.10 2.99
N TRP A 200 3.28 -17.03 2.24
CA TRP A 200 2.53 -15.86 2.70
C TRP A 200 1.18 -15.72 2.01
N TYR A 201 1.08 -16.15 0.75
CA TYR A 201 -0.09 -15.92 -0.08
C TYR A 201 -0.55 -17.21 -0.77
N PRO A 202 -1.85 -17.55 -0.72
CA PRO A 202 -2.38 -18.71 -1.43
C PRO A 202 -2.38 -18.52 -2.96
N VAL A 203 -2.40 -17.27 -3.42
CA VAL A 203 -2.29 -16.83 -4.82
C VAL A 203 -1.42 -15.59 -4.82
N PHE A 204 -0.56 -15.44 -5.82
CA PHE A 204 0.31 -14.27 -5.93
C PHE A 204 -0.55 -12.98 -6.00
N PRO A 205 -0.29 -11.98 -5.14
CA PRO A 205 -1.05 -10.73 -5.16
C PRO A 205 -0.93 -9.99 -6.48
N ARG A 206 -1.99 -9.29 -6.89
CA ARG A 206 -1.97 -8.37 -8.04
C ARG A 206 -0.89 -7.31 -7.83
N VAL A 207 -0.30 -6.78 -8.89
CA VAL A 207 0.66 -5.68 -8.77
C VAL A 207 0.03 -4.40 -9.32
N LEU A 208 -0.18 -3.43 -8.44
CA LEU A 208 -0.91 -2.20 -8.73
C LEU A 208 0.00 -0.99 -8.52
N PHE A 209 0.11 -0.14 -9.54
CA PHE A 209 0.83 1.12 -9.47
C PHE A 209 -0.13 2.29 -9.37
N VAL A 210 0.07 3.15 -8.39
CA VAL A 210 -0.72 4.38 -8.18
C VAL A 210 0.20 5.57 -8.35
N LEU A 211 -0.05 6.38 -9.37
CA LEU A 211 0.83 7.46 -9.81
C LEU A 211 0.25 8.82 -9.42
N THR A 212 1.09 9.75 -8.97
CA THR A 212 0.67 11.11 -8.61
C THR A 212 1.85 12.08 -8.62
N GLY A 213 1.60 13.36 -8.38
CA GLY A 213 2.65 14.37 -8.15
C GLY A 213 3.29 14.95 -9.41
N ALA A 214 2.77 14.64 -10.60
CA ALA A 214 3.17 15.26 -11.87
C ALA A 214 1.94 15.60 -12.74
N SER A 215 2.18 16.28 -13.88
CA SER A 215 1.12 16.56 -14.84
C SER A 215 0.52 15.27 -15.42
N ARG A 216 -0.75 15.32 -15.83
CA ARG A 216 -1.43 14.17 -16.44
C ARG A 216 -0.61 13.54 -17.57
N TYR A 217 -0.10 14.38 -18.49
CA TYR A 217 0.79 13.97 -19.55
C TYR A 217 1.99 13.15 -19.05
N ALA A 218 2.69 13.60 -18.01
CA ALA A 218 3.85 12.90 -17.48
C ALA A 218 3.48 11.58 -16.78
N LEU A 219 2.30 11.51 -16.15
CA LEU A 219 1.80 10.28 -15.53
C LEU A 219 1.38 9.25 -16.59
N ASP A 220 0.74 9.69 -17.69
CA ASP A 220 0.39 8.81 -18.81
C ASP A 220 1.64 8.24 -19.50
N HIS A 221 2.72 9.03 -19.60
CA HIS A 221 4.02 8.53 -20.07
C HIS A 221 4.59 7.45 -19.14
N ARG A 222 4.49 7.63 -17.81
CA ARG A 222 4.92 6.60 -16.85
C ARG A 222 4.11 5.30 -16.98
N ILE A 223 2.80 5.39 -17.24
CA ILE A 223 1.98 4.21 -17.53
C ILE A 223 2.47 3.53 -18.82
N SER A 224 2.77 4.31 -19.86
CA SER A 224 3.30 3.80 -21.12
C SER A 224 4.67 3.11 -20.94
N ASP A 225 5.55 3.67 -20.10
CA ASP A 225 6.85 3.07 -19.76
C ASP A 225 6.67 1.71 -19.04
N LEU A 226 5.69 1.61 -18.13
CA LEU A 226 5.34 0.35 -17.47
C LEU A 226 4.79 -0.70 -18.46
N GLN A 227 3.93 -0.28 -19.39
CA GLN A 227 3.42 -1.15 -20.46
C GLN A 227 4.55 -1.61 -21.39
N ALA A 228 5.48 -0.72 -21.75
CA ALA A 228 6.64 -1.07 -22.55
C ALA A 228 7.53 -2.11 -21.83
N MET A 229 7.72 -1.97 -20.52
CA MET A 229 8.44 -2.96 -19.71
C MET A 229 7.75 -4.33 -19.74
N VAL A 230 6.42 -4.37 -19.61
CA VAL A 230 5.64 -5.63 -19.74
C VAL A 230 5.80 -6.24 -21.13
N ALA A 231 5.78 -5.44 -22.18
CA ALA A 231 5.88 -5.93 -23.56
C ALA A 231 7.30 -6.40 -23.93
N GLN A 232 8.34 -5.77 -23.41
CA GLN A 232 9.72 -5.95 -23.88
C GLN A 232 10.58 -6.82 -22.97
N HIS A 233 10.32 -6.86 -21.66
CA HIS A 233 11.16 -7.61 -20.72
C HIS A 233 10.61 -9.03 -20.48
N PRO A 234 11.35 -10.10 -20.84
CA PRO A 234 10.83 -11.48 -20.83
C PRO A 234 10.29 -11.94 -19.48
N LEU A 235 10.98 -11.62 -18.37
CA LEU A 235 10.49 -12.00 -17.02
C LEU A 235 9.18 -11.30 -16.65
N VAL A 236 9.03 -10.02 -17.05
CA VAL A 236 7.84 -9.24 -16.74
C VAL A 236 6.68 -9.68 -17.62
N ALA A 237 6.93 -9.95 -18.91
CA ALA A 237 5.96 -10.56 -19.80
C ALA A 237 5.46 -11.91 -19.28
N ALA A 238 6.35 -12.74 -18.71
CA ALA A 238 5.97 -14.01 -18.10
C ALA A 238 5.09 -13.82 -16.85
N LEU A 239 5.44 -12.87 -15.97
CA LEU A 239 4.62 -12.49 -14.83
C LEU A 239 3.22 -12.03 -15.27
N ALA A 240 3.14 -11.14 -16.25
CA ALA A 240 1.90 -10.50 -16.71
C ALA A 240 0.89 -11.47 -17.33
N ARG A 241 1.33 -12.66 -17.76
CA ARG A 241 0.42 -13.72 -18.26
C ARG A 241 -0.38 -14.37 -17.13
N GLU A 242 0.14 -14.38 -15.92
CA GLU A 242 -0.42 -15.13 -14.79
C GLU A 242 -0.88 -14.23 -13.63
N VAL A 243 -0.33 -13.01 -13.54
CA VAL A 243 -0.59 -12.06 -12.46
C VAL A 243 -1.18 -10.79 -13.03
N PRO A 244 -2.35 -10.34 -12.54
CA PRO A 244 -2.92 -9.06 -12.96
C PRO A 244 -2.03 -7.88 -12.57
N LEU A 245 -1.72 -7.05 -13.56
CA LEU A 245 -0.89 -5.85 -13.43
C LEU A 245 -1.69 -4.63 -13.89
N GLY A 246 -1.74 -3.59 -13.06
CA GLY A 246 -2.49 -2.37 -13.38
C GLY A 246 -1.78 -1.11 -12.92
N ALA A 247 -2.02 0.00 -13.62
CA ALA A 247 -1.61 1.32 -13.20
C ALA A 247 -2.79 2.31 -13.23
N VAL A 248 -2.75 3.32 -12.38
CA VAL A 248 -3.79 4.34 -12.28
C VAL A 248 -3.21 5.65 -11.75
N VAL A 249 -3.84 6.77 -12.09
CA VAL A 249 -3.56 8.07 -11.47
C VAL A 249 -4.37 8.20 -10.18
N LEU A 250 -3.74 8.62 -9.08
CA LEU A 250 -4.41 8.72 -7.77
C LEU A 250 -5.65 9.62 -7.81
N ASP A 251 -5.61 10.73 -8.55
CA ASP A 251 -6.74 11.64 -8.64
C ASP A 251 -7.93 10.97 -9.36
N ASP A 252 -7.68 10.09 -10.34
CA ASP A 252 -8.73 9.30 -11.02
C ASP A 252 -9.38 8.30 -10.04
N LEU A 253 -8.61 7.70 -9.12
CA LEU A 253 -9.15 6.81 -8.06
C LEU A 253 -10.05 7.56 -7.09
N GLU A 254 -9.72 8.80 -6.75
CA GLU A 254 -10.50 9.61 -5.83
C GLU A 254 -11.80 10.11 -6.46
N GLU A 255 -11.75 10.44 -7.76
CA GLU A 255 -12.93 10.91 -8.50
C GLU A 255 -13.88 9.78 -8.90
N HIS A 256 -13.35 8.64 -9.37
CA HIS A 256 -14.16 7.57 -9.98
C HIS A 256 -14.21 6.29 -9.15
N SER A 257 -13.57 6.26 -7.98
CA SER A 257 -13.36 5.09 -7.14
C SER A 257 -12.40 4.02 -7.72
N PRO A 258 -11.72 3.23 -6.87
CA PRO A 258 -10.93 2.08 -7.30
C PRO A 258 -11.71 1.03 -8.10
N THR A 259 -13.01 0.86 -7.85
CA THR A 259 -13.84 -0.12 -8.59
C THR A 259 -14.47 0.47 -9.84
N GLY A 260 -14.15 1.72 -10.19
CA GLY A 260 -14.46 2.30 -11.50
C GLY A 260 -13.49 1.84 -12.60
N ASN A 261 -13.81 2.19 -13.84
CA ASN A 261 -13.01 1.84 -15.04
C ASN A 261 -11.79 2.78 -15.20
N VAL A 262 -10.95 2.85 -14.18
CA VAL A 262 -9.78 3.76 -14.14
C VAL A 262 -8.44 3.05 -14.19
N TRP A 263 -8.40 1.74 -13.92
CA TRP A 263 -7.13 1.00 -13.96
C TRP A 263 -6.78 0.64 -15.39
N VAL A 264 -5.63 1.13 -15.85
CA VAL A 264 -5.03 0.76 -17.12
C VAL A 264 -4.30 -0.58 -16.94
N PRO A 265 -4.74 -1.67 -17.62
CA PRO A 265 -4.02 -2.94 -17.56
C PRO A 265 -2.64 -2.79 -18.22
N LEU A 266 -1.59 -3.26 -17.53
CA LEU A 266 -0.23 -3.16 -18.06
C LEU A 266 0.07 -4.20 -19.15
N GLY A 267 -0.70 -5.30 -19.19
CA GLY A 267 -0.67 -6.29 -20.28
C GLY A 267 -1.45 -5.88 -21.54
N GLY A 268 -2.07 -4.68 -21.54
CA GLY A 268 -2.88 -4.18 -22.65
C GLY A 268 -4.39 -4.38 -22.46
N GLY A 269 -5.18 -3.66 -23.27
CA GLY A 269 -6.64 -3.66 -23.21
C GLY A 269 -7.23 -2.37 -22.63
N GLN A 270 -8.55 -2.34 -22.50
CA GLN A 270 -9.28 -1.15 -22.02
C GLN A 270 -9.20 -0.99 -20.49
N PRO A 271 -9.27 0.26 -19.99
CA PRO A 271 -9.39 0.56 -18.57
C PRO A 271 -10.56 -0.19 -17.93
N ARG A 272 -10.37 -0.68 -16.70
CA ARG A 272 -11.33 -1.53 -15.99
C ARG A 272 -11.17 -1.43 -14.47
N PRO A 273 -12.03 -2.06 -13.66
CA PRO A 273 -11.86 -2.12 -12.21
C PRO A 273 -10.67 -3.00 -11.83
N TRP A 274 -9.97 -2.67 -10.74
CA TRP A 274 -8.84 -3.49 -10.27
C TRP A 274 -9.23 -4.94 -9.91
N THR A 275 -10.50 -5.16 -9.61
CA THR A 275 -11.09 -6.47 -9.29
C THR A 275 -11.17 -7.38 -10.51
N GLU A 276 -11.15 -6.81 -11.72
CA GLU A 276 -11.33 -7.47 -13.01
C GLU A 276 -10.10 -7.35 -13.94
N LEU A 277 -8.96 -6.90 -13.39
CA LEU A 277 -7.67 -6.94 -14.07
C LEU A 277 -7.25 -8.36 -14.44
#